data_AF-A0A7V3Y189-F1
#
_entry.id   AF-A0A7V3Y189-F1
#
_cell.length_a   1.000
_cell.length_b   1.000
_cell.length_c   1.000
_cell.angle_alpha   90.00
_cell.angle_beta   90.00
_cell.angle_gamma   90.00
#
_symmetry.space_group_name_H-M   'P 1'
#
loop_
_entity.id
_entity.type
_entity.pdbx_description
1 polymer ?
#
loop_
_entity_poly.entity_id
_entity_poly.type
_entity_poly.pdbx_seq_one_letter_code
_entity_poly.pdbx_strand_id
1 'polypeptide(L)'
;MNIETTTCISYEHLDILKYHAGNHNMSLRTFISCLIRFAAQCEKEEIQYFKQLRYRPRKSGSWKRLHLVLYDDEYEFFMDVKKLWKMSLARVIAFCIDNV
;
A
#
# COMPACT_ATOMS: atom_id res chain seq x y z
N MET A 1 15.40 11.95 5.15
CA MET A 1 16.16 10.74 4.78
C MET A 1 15.29 9.91 3.84
N ASN A 2 15.89 9.03 3.04
CA ASN A 2 15.15 8.14 2.13
C ASN A 2 15.20 6.74 2.73
N ILE A 3 14.04 6.13 2.93
CA ILE A 3 13.91 4.78 3.50
C ILE A 3 13.50 3.83 2.39
N GLU A 4 14.35 2.84 2.13
CA GLU A 4 14.06 1.78 1.17
C GLU A 4 13.23 0.68 1.81
N THR A 5 12.06 0.41 1.25
CA THR A 5 11.18 -0.68 1.67
C THR A 5 10.85 -1.57 0.50
N THR A 6 10.93 -2.88 0.73
CA THR A 6 10.60 -3.88 -0.27
C THR A 6 9.28 -4.57 0.09
N THR A 7 8.36 -4.66 -0.87
CA THR A 7 7.09 -5.39 -0.70
C THR A 7 6.80 -6.24 -1.92
N CYS A 8 5.91 -7.24 -1.79
CA CYS A 8 5.43 -8.00 -2.94
C CYS A 8 4.08 -7.44 -3.39
N ILE A 9 3.73 -7.58 -4.67
CA ILE A 9 2.42 -7.20 -5.22
C ILE A 9 2.03 -8.17 -6.33
N SER A 10 0.73 -8.40 -6.57
CA SER A 10 0.31 -9.20 -7.72
C SER A 10 0.59 -8.43 -9.01
N TYR A 11 0.73 -9.12 -10.13
CA TYR A 11 0.90 -8.46 -11.43
C TYR A 11 -0.33 -7.63 -11.80
N GLU A 12 -1.54 -8.16 -11.57
CA GLU A 12 -2.80 -7.46 -11.82
C GLU A 12 -2.87 -6.12 -11.08
N HIS A 13 -2.62 -6.13 -9.76
CA HIS A 13 -2.60 -4.89 -8.97
C HIS A 13 -1.50 -3.93 -9.42
N LEU A 14 -0.34 -4.43 -9.84
CA LEU A 14 0.74 -3.59 -10.34
C LEU A 14 0.38 -2.90 -11.66
N ASP A 15 -0.30 -3.60 -12.56
CA ASP A 15 -0.71 -3.05 -13.86
C ASP A 15 -1.79 -1.98 -13.68
N ILE A 16 -2.75 -2.21 -12.78
CA ILE A 16 -3.74 -1.19 -12.37
C ILE A 16 -3.04 0.05 -11.82
N LEU A 17 -2.10 -0.11 -10.87
CA LEU A 17 -1.38 1.03 -10.29
C LEU A 17 -0.60 1.81 -11.34
N LYS A 18 0.07 1.12 -12.28
CA LYS A 18 0.83 1.78 -13.35
C LYS A 18 -0.09 2.54 -14.31
N TYR A 19 -1.22 1.94 -14.67
CA TYR A 19 -2.20 2.58 -15.54
C TYR A 19 -2.70 3.90 -14.93
N HIS A 20 -3.14 3.87 -13.68
CA HIS A 20 -3.62 5.08 -13.01
C HIS A 20 -2.50 6.08 -12.72
N ALA A 21 -1.31 5.64 -12.32
CA ALA A 21 -0.16 6.53 -12.14
C ALA A 21 0.18 7.26 -13.44
N GLY A 22 0.12 6.58 -14.58
CA GLY A 22 0.28 7.17 -15.91
C GLY A 22 -0.79 8.20 -16.24
N ASN A 23 -2.07 7.88 -15.98
CA ASN A 23 -3.19 8.79 -16.22
C ASN A 23 -3.10 10.08 -15.40
N HIS A 24 -2.57 10.01 -14.18
CA HIS A 24 -2.37 11.17 -13.30
C HIS A 24 -1.00 11.85 -13.49
N ASN A 25 -0.17 11.37 -14.42
CA ASN A 25 1.20 11.84 -14.66
C ASN A 25 2.07 11.86 -13.39
N MET A 26 1.94 10.81 -12.56
CA MET A 26 2.66 10.65 -11.30
C MET A 26 3.63 9.47 -11.36
N SER A 27 4.69 9.52 -10.57
CA SER A 27 5.52 8.33 -10.34
C SER A 27 4.70 7.26 -9.61
N LEU A 28 4.95 5.97 -9.88
CA LEU A 28 4.27 4.87 -9.20
C LEU A 28 4.37 4.97 -7.68
N ARG A 29 5.53 5.38 -7.18
CA ARG A 29 5.80 5.61 -5.75
C ARG A 29 4.89 6.71 -5.19
N THR A 30 4.87 7.88 -5.83
CA THR A 30 4.01 9.01 -5.43
C THR A 30 2.54 8.61 -5.47
N PHE A 31 2.11 7.90 -6.51
CA PHE A 31 0.74 7.45 -6.66
C PHE A 31 0.33 6.50 -5.53
N ILE A 32 1.17 5.53 -5.16
CA ILE A 32 0.92 4.63 -4.01
C ILE A 32 0.81 5.43 -2.71
N SER A 33 1.72 6.36 -2.45
CA SER A 33 1.66 7.22 -1.26
C SER A 33 0.35 8.02 -1.19
N CYS A 34 -0.04 8.65 -2.30
CA CYS A 34 -1.29 9.40 -2.40
C CYS A 34 -2.51 8.50 -2.22
N LEU A 35 -2.53 7.32 -2.83
CA LEU A 35 -3.62 6.36 -2.72
C LEU A 35 -3.85 5.92 -1.26
N ILE A 36 -2.78 5.57 -0.54
CA ILE A 36 -2.89 5.16 0.87
C ILE A 36 -3.31 6.35 1.74
N ARG A 37 -2.75 7.54 1.51
CA ARG A 37 -3.16 8.77 2.22
C ARG A 37 -4.64 9.08 2.01
N PHE A 38 -5.10 9.00 0.77
CA PHE A 38 -6.50 9.21 0.42
C PHE A 38 -7.41 8.17 1.08
N ALA A 39 -7.05 6.89 1.04
CA ALA A 39 -7.81 5.84 1.69
C ALA A 39 -7.93 6.06 3.21
N ALA A 40 -6.86 6.55 3.85
CA ALA A 40 -6.87 6.89 5.27
C ALA A 40 -7.74 8.13 5.56
N GLN A 41 -7.65 9.18 4.74
CA GLN A 41 -8.46 10.39 4.88
C GLN A 41 -9.95 10.14 4.69
N CYS A 42 -10.30 9.21 3.80
CA CYS A 42 -11.68 8.77 3.58
C CYS A 42 -12.13 7.65 4.53
N GLU A 43 -11.34 7.33 5.56
CA GLU A 43 -11.63 6.30 6.56
C GLU A 43 -12.07 4.96 5.94
N LYS A 44 -11.40 4.53 4.87
CA LYS A 44 -11.79 3.34 4.09
C LYS A 44 -11.74 2.02 4.88
N GLU A 45 -11.00 1.98 5.98
CA GLU A 45 -10.97 0.84 6.92
C GLU A 45 -11.02 1.36 8.36
N GLU A 46 -11.74 0.65 9.21
CA GLU A 46 -11.86 0.95 10.64
C GLU A 46 -10.57 0.67 11.42
N ILE A 47 -10.35 1.42 12.49
CA ILE A 47 -9.23 1.20 13.41
C ILE A 47 -9.47 -0.09 14.21
N GLN A 48 -8.48 -0.98 14.21
CA GLN A 48 -8.56 -2.29 14.85
C GLN A 48 -7.66 -2.34 16.10
N TYR A 49 -8.25 -2.66 17.26
CA TYR A 49 -7.56 -2.78 18.54
C TYR A 49 -7.35 -4.23 18.94
N PHE A 50 -6.22 -4.54 19.59
CA PHE A 50 -5.89 -5.87 20.13
C PHE A 50 -5.98 -7.03 19.11
N LYS A 51 -5.89 -6.73 17.81
CA LYS A 51 -5.79 -7.73 16.74
C LYS A 51 -4.35 -7.91 16.28
N GLN A 52 -4.05 -9.11 15.80
CA GLN A 52 -2.81 -9.41 15.11
C GLN A 52 -2.79 -8.81 13.70
N LEU A 53 -1.59 -8.57 13.18
CA LEU A 53 -1.40 -8.03 11.83
C LEU A 53 -1.79 -9.07 10.77
N ARG A 54 -2.72 -8.69 9.89
CA ARG A 54 -3.23 -9.52 8.80
C ARG A 54 -2.32 -9.41 7.58
N TYR A 55 -1.87 -10.56 7.11
CA TYR A 55 -1.15 -10.69 5.84
C TYR A 55 -2.12 -11.09 4.72
N ARG A 56 -1.71 -10.93 3.46
CA ARG A 56 -2.48 -11.51 2.35
C ARG A 56 -2.43 -13.05 2.44
N PRO A 57 -3.52 -13.75 2.06
CA PRO A 57 -3.50 -15.21 2.02
C PRO A 57 -2.40 -15.68 1.06
N ARG A 58 -1.69 -16.74 1.45
CA ARG A 58 -0.69 -17.39 0.59
C ARG A 58 -1.42 -18.16 -0.52
N LYS A 59 -1.81 -17.46 -1.59
CA LYS A 59 -2.39 -18.09 -2.80
C LYS A 59 -1.29 -18.35 -3.83
N SER A 60 -1.51 -19.37 -4.66
CA SER A 60 -0.78 -19.60 -5.91
C SER A 60 -1.12 -18.48 -6.89
N GLY A 61 -0.31 -17.44 -6.89
CA GLY A 61 -0.42 -16.31 -7.81
C GLY A 61 0.96 -15.83 -8.21
N SER A 62 1.04 -15.19 -9.37
CA SER A 62 2.26 -14.55 -9.82
C SER A 62 2.46 -13.26 -9.03
N TRP A 63 3.58 -13.16 -8.33
CA TRP A 63 3.94 -11.98 -7.52
C TRP A 63 5.17 -11.31 -8.09
N LYS A 64 5.20 -9.99 -8.06
CA LYS A 64 6.38 -9.19 -8.35
C LYS A 64 6.87 -8.48 -7.09
N ARG A 65 8.18 -8.48 -6.90
CA ARG A 65 8.83 -7.66 -5.88
C ARG A 65 8.82 -6.20 -6.34
N LEU A 66 8.37 -5.32 -5.47
CA LEU A 66 8.33 -3.88 -5.66
C LEU A 66 9.22 -3.22 -4.62
N HIS A 67 10.20 -2.45 -5.08
CA HIS A 67 11.03 -1.61 -4.22
C HIS A 67 10.43 -0.21 -4.19
N LEU A 68 10.13 0.27 -2.98
CA LEU A 68 9.60 1.60 -2.71
C LEU A 68 10.66 2.39 -1.94
N VAL A 69 10.95 3.59 -2.42
CA VAL A 69 11.78 4.56 -1.70
C VAL A 69 10.82 5.59 -1.11
N LEU A 70 10.73 5.66 0.20
CA LEU A 70 9.81 6.54 0.91
C LEU A 70 10.59 7.66 1.59
N TYR A 71 10.00 8.85 1.67
CA TYR A 71 10.47 9.87 2.60
C TYR A 71 10.16 9.46 4.04
N ASP A 72 10.87 10.03 5.01
CA ASP A 72 10.69 9.69 6.43
C ASP A 72 9.24 9.86 6.89
N ASP A 73 8.57 10.94 6.47
CA ASP A 73 7.17 11.22 6.80
C ASP A 73 6.21 10.20 6.16
N GLU A 74 6.47 9.79 4.91
CA GLU A 74 5.70 8.74 4.23
C GLU A 74 5.88 7.39 4.92
N TYR A 75 7.10 7.07 5.35
CA TYR A 75 7.40 5.83 6.03
C TYR A 75 6.71 5.73 7.39
N GLU A 76 6.81 6.76 8.23
CA GLU A 76 6.12 6.82 9.52
C GLU A 76 4.60 6.74 9.33
N PHE A 77 4.07 7.48 8.35
CA PHE A 77 2.64 7.38 8.00
C PHE A 77 2.23 5.96 7.60
N PHE A 78 3.03 5.26 6.79
CA PHE A 78 2.74 3.86 6.43
C PHE A 78 2.80 2.94 7.65
N MET A 79 3.69 3.20 8.60
CA MET A 79 3.76 2.45 9.85
C MET A 79 2.50 2.62 10.69
N ASP A 80 1.97 3.84 10.78
CA ASP A 80 0.70 4.13 11.46
C ASP A 80 -0.47 3.42 10.79
N VAL A 81 -0.60 3.52 9.46
CA VAL A 81 -1.67 2.82 8.72
C VAL A 81 -1.61 1.31 8.96
N LYS A 82 -0.41 0.70 8.88
CA LYS A 82 -0.23 -0.74 9.18
C LYS A 82 -0.66 -1.09 10.60
N LYS A 83 -0.34 -0.22 11.58
CA LYS A 83 -0.63 -0.42 13.01
C LYS A 83 -2.12 -0.28 13.31
N LEU A 84 -2.79 0.70 12.71
CA LEU A 84 -4.20 1.01 12.92
C LEU A 84 -5.12 0.02 12.20
N TRP A 85 -4.86 -0.28 10.92
CA TRP A 85 -5.67 -1.21 10.12
C TRP A 85 -5.32 -2.68 10.35
N LYS A 86 -4.23 -2.93 11.08
CA LYS A 86 -3.68 -4.27 11.36
C LYS A 86 -3.48 -5.06 10.08
N MET A 87 -2.79 -4.45 9.11
CA MET A 87 -2.48 -5.05 7.81
C MET A 87 -1.01 -4.88 7.47
N SER A 88 -0.43 -5.84 6.74
CA SER A 88 0.90 -5.65 6.14
C SER A 88 0.86 -4.61 5.02
N LEU A 89 1.98 -3.95 4.70
CA LEU A 89 2.01 -2.93 3.63
C LEU A 89 1.50 -3.48 2.29
N ALA A 90 1.90 -4.70 1.96
CA ALA A 90 1.41 -5.42 0.78
C ALA A 90 -0.12 -5.59 0.77
N ARG A 91 -0.71 -5.86 1.94
CA ARG A 91 -2.16 -5.99 2.09
C ARG A 91 -2.86 -4.62 2.07
N VAL A 92 -2.27 -3.59 2.67
CA VAL A 92 -2.77 -2.20 2.61
C VAL A 92 -2.87 -1.74 1.16
N ILE A 93 -1.82 -1.92 0.35
CA ILE A 93 -1.83 -1.51 -1.06
C ILE A 93 -2.94 -2.23 -1.83
N ALA A 94 -3.06 -3.56 -1.68
CA ALA A 94 -4.12 -4.32 -2.33
C ALA A 94 -5.51 -3.85 -1.89
N PHE A 95 -5.71 -3.68 -0.59
CA PHE A 95 -6.97 -3.17 -0.04
C PHE A 95 -7.35 -1.81 -0.63
N CYS A 96 -6.40 -0.89 -0.72
CA CYS A 96 -6.67 0.44 -1.28
C CYS A 96 -7.06 0.35 -2.76
N ILE A 97 -6.40 -0.50 -3.56
CA ILE A 97 -6.77 -0.68 -4.98
C ILE A 97 -8.19 -1.26 -5.12
N ASP A 98 -8.56 -2.18 -4.22
CA ASP A 98 -9.85 -2.87 -4.29
C ASP A 98 -11.03 -2.02 -3.75
N ASN A 99 -10.79 -0.91 -3.01
CA ASN A 99 -11.82 -0.18 -2.25
C ASN A 99 -11.81 1.36 -2.41
N VAL A 100 -10.87 1.92 -3.16
CA VAL A 100 -10.79 3.36 -3.49
C VAL A 100 -11.22 3.59 -4.91
#